data_AF-A0A831TBE2-F1
#
_entry.id   AF-A0A831TBE2-F1
#
_cell.length_a   1.000
_cell.length_b   1.000
_cell.length_c   1.000
_cell.angle_alpha   90.00
_cell.angle_beta   90.00
_cell.angle_gamma   90.00
#
_symmetry.space_group_name_H-M   'P 1'
#
loop_
_entity.id
_entity.type
_entity.pdbx_description
1 polymer ?
#
loop_
_entity_poly.entity_id
_entity_poly.type
_entity_poly.pdbx_seq_one_letter_code
_entity_poly.pdbx_strand_id
1 'polypeptide(L)'
;MDEIRSQEAILRLNLSYVLHEPSTSPAVGALARQVLSNWRRIAAATRRLGSLDDLALLTRVVVRNYRSLWAAQAQPPDMLLTVRLGAWPLLERVVGLHLGEQRSPAQLHLLDGQPASPSWDLPLFRAPARVSLPPVEQLAGQRACFATLVFRPGWRTLLLDLTPLAGDPAEEREPWVASLGTAAEAAIRGFTDQWLCAHALWEAPAERALPEFVADRS
;
A
#
# COMPACT_ATOMS: atom_id res chain seq x y z
N MET A 1 -19.11 -17.83 -6.18
CA MET A 1 -19.34 -17.86 -4.72
C MET A 1 -18.05 -18.23 -3.99
N ASP A 2 -17.27 -19.17 -4.51
CA ASP A 2 -15.94 -19.54 -3.96
C ASP A 2 -14.92 -18.39 -3.95
N GLU A 3 -14.85 -17.60 -5.02
CA GLU A 3 -13.85 -16.54 -5.13
C GLU A 3 -14.01 -15.44 -4.07
N ILE A 4 -15.26 -15.03 -3.78
CA ILE A 4 -15.55 -14.03 -2.74
C ILE A 4 -15.22 -14.57 -1.35
N ARG A 5 -15.51 -15.85 -1.09
CA ARG A 5 -15.17 -16.51 0.19
C ARG A 5 -13.66 -16.64 0.36
N SER A 6 -12.95 -16.95 -0.72
CA SER A 6 -11.48 -17.00 -0.74
C SER A 6 -10.88 -15.62 -0.47
N GLN A 7 -11.38 -14.56 -1.12
CA GLN A 7 -10.95 -13.18 -0.86
C GLN A 7 -11.25 -12.72 0.56
N GLU A 8 -12.43 -13.05 1.10
CA GLU A 8 -12.74 -12.73 2.50
C GLU A 8 -11.79 -13.43 3.47
N ALA A 9 -11.45 -14.70 3.23
CA ALA A 9 -10.50 -15.43 4.06
C ALA A 9 -9.10 -14.81 4.02
N ILE A 10 -8.61 -14.42 2.84
CA ILE A 10 -7.34 -13.70 2.66
C ILE A 10 -7.34 -12.37 3.42
N LEU A 11 -8.42 -11.59 3.28
CA LEU A 11 -8.55 -10.32 3.99
C LEU A 11 -8.60 -10.53 5.51
N ARG A 12 -9.34 -11.50 6.01
CA ARG A 12 -9.38 -11.82 7.45
C ARG A 12 -8.01 -12.21 7.98
N LEU A 13 -7.24 -13.01 7.24
CA LEU A 13 -5.87 -13.34 7.58
C LEU A 13 -5.02 -12.06 7.69
N ASN A 14 -4.98 -11.24 6.64
CA ASN A 14 -4.15 -10.04 6.64
C ASN A 14 -4.59 -9.01 7.70
N LEU A 15 -5.90 -8.83 7.88
CA LEU A 15 -6.47 -7.90 8.85
C LEU A 15 -6.25 -8.34 10.31
N SER A 16 -6.05 -9.64 10.57
CA SER A 16 -5.70 -10.11 11.91
C SER A 16 -4.40 -9.47 12.42
N TYR A 17 -3.42 -9.28 11.52
CA TYR A 17 -2.18 -8.57 11.82
C TYR A 17 -2.39 -7.06 11.95
N VAL A 18 -3.17 -6.44 11.07
CA VAL A 18 -3.40 -4.99 11.11
C VAL A 18 -4.10 -4.58 12.41
N LEU A 19 -5.18 -5.28 12.76
CA LEU A 19 -5.98 -4.98 13.94
C LEU A 19 -5.39 -5.56 15.23
N HIS A 20 -4.41 -6.47 15.14
CA HIS A 20 -3.94 -7.27 16.27
C HIS A 20 -5.13 -7.96 16.97
N GLU A 21 -5.95 -8.65 16.18
CA GLU A 21 -7.09 -9.44 16.64
C GLU A 21 -7.13 -10.80 15.93
N PRO A 22 -7.72 -11.85 16.52
CA PRO A 22 -7.88 -13.13 15.84
C PRO A 22 -8.63 -12.98 14.51
N SER A 23 -8.22 -13.71 13.47
CA SER A 23 -8.87 -13.68 12.14
C SER A 23 -10.36 -14.08 12.17
N THR A 24 -10.78 -14.77 13.23
CA THR A 24 -12.16 -15.19 13.48
C THR A 24 -12.98 -14.16 14.25
N SER A 25 -12.39 -13.04 14.69
CA SER A 25 -13.09 -12.04 15.49
C SER A 25 -14.23 -11.37 14.70
N PRO A 26 -15.32 -10.96 15.38
CA PRO A 26 -16.40 -10.22 14.73
C PRO A 26 -15.92 -8.92 14.06
N ALA A 27 -14.95 -8.23 14.65
CA ALA A 27 -14.43 -6.96 14.12
C ALA A 27 -13.62 -7.18 12.83
N VAL A 28 -12.71 -8.16 12.81
CA VAL A 28 -11.95 -8.55 11.60
C VAL A 28 -12.92 -8.98 10.50
N GLY A 29 -13.89 -9.82 10.82
CA GLY A 29 -14.90 -10.26 9.86
C GLY A 29 -15.77 -9.12 9.31
N ALA A 30 -16.17 -8.18 10.17
CA ALA A 30 -16.95 -7.00 9.75
C ALA A 30 -16.13 -6.10 8.81
N LEU A 31 -14.87 -5.83 9.15
CA LEU A 31 -14.00 -4.99 8.33
C LEU A 31 -13.67 -5.66 6.98
N ALA A 32 -13.39 -6.96 6.95
CA ALA A 32 -13.16 -7.69 5.71
C ALA A 32 -14.35 -7.56 4.74
N ARG A 33 -15.58 -7.73 5.25
CA ARG A 33 -16.81 -7.54 4.45
C ARG A 33 -16.99 -6.09 4.01
N GLN A 34 -16.65 -5.12 4.88
CA GLN A 34 -16.68 -3.70 4.53
C GLN A 34 -15.73 -3.40 3.37
N VAL A 35 -14.47 -3.84 3.43
CA VAL A 35 -13.47 -3.69 2.36
C VAL A 35 -13.99 -4.27 1.04
N LEU A 36 -14.51 -5.49 1.06
CA LEU A 36 -15.08 -6.13 -0.14
C LEU A 36 -16.27 -5.34 -0.70
N SER A 37 -17.14 -4.82 0.16
CA SER A 37 -18.28 -4.00 -0.26
C SER A 37 -17.84 -2.65 -0.85
N ASN A 38 -16.79 -2.06 -0.29
CA ASN A 38 -16.21 -0.79 -0.74
C ASN A 38 -15.50 -0.95 -2.08
N TRP A 39 -14.95 -2.12 -2.40
CA TRP A 39 -14.14 -2.31 -3.60
C TRP A 39 -14.85 -1.92 -4.89
N ARG A 40 -16.14 -2.27 -5.05
CA ARG A 40 -16.91 -1.88 -6.24
C ARG A 40 -17.06 -0.36 -6.35
N ARG A 41 -17.20 0.33 -5.21
CA ARG A 41 -17.31 1.79 -5.14
C ARG A 41 -15.97 2.44 -5.47
N ILE A 42 -14.87 1.92 -4.92
CA ILE A 42 -13.50 2.32 -5.23
C ILE A 42 -13.24 2.17 -6.73
N ALA A 43 -13.50 1.00 -7.31
CA ALA A 43 -13.28 0.75 -8.74
C ALA A 43 -14.10 1.69 -9.64
N ALA A 44 -15.36 1.95 -9.29
CA ALA A 44 -16.21 2.89 -10.03
C ALA A 44 -15.71 4.34 -9.91
N ALA A 45 -15.30 4.77 -8.71
CA ALA A 45 -14.75 6.09 -8.47
C ALA A 45 -13.40 6.29 -9.18
N THR A 46 -12.53 5.27 -9.17
CA THR A 46 -11.25 5.27 -9.88
C THR A 46 -11.46 5.43 -11.38
N ARG A 47 -12.38 4.67 -11.99
CA ARG A 47 -12.72 4.85 -13.42
C ARG A 47 -13.23 6.25 -13.73
N ARG A 48 -14.12 6.79 -12.90
CA ARG A 48 -14.68 8.13 -13.08
C ARG A 48 -13.62 9.24 -12.97
N LEU A 49 -12.68 9.12 -12.04
CA LEU A 49 -11.58 10.09 -11.93
C LEU A 49 -10.55 9.88 -13.04
N GLY A 50 -10.28 8.63 -13.42
CA GLY A 50 -9.38 8.29 -14.51
C GLY A 50 -9.86 8.77 -15.88
N SER A 51 -11.17 8.97 -16.08
CA SER A 51 -11.72 9.53 -17.32
C SER A 51 -11.69 11.05 -17.41
N LEU A 52 -11.29 11.76 -16.34
CA LEU A 52 -11.12 13.21 -16.39
C LEU A 52 -9.88 13.55 -17.22
N ASP A 53 -9.85 14.75 -17.80
CA ASP A 53 -8.60 15.35 -18.28
C ASP A 53 -7.65 15.65 -17.11
N ASP A 54 -6.38 15.94 -17.42
CA ASP A 54 -5.33 16.12 -16.43
C ASP A 54 -5.54 17.31 -15.51
N LEU A 55 -6.02 18.44 -16.06
CA LEU A 55 -6.30 19.64 -15.27
C LEU A 55 -7.45 19.40 -14.30
N ALA A 56 -8.54 18.81 -14.78
CA ALA A 56 -9.68 18.43 -13.97
C ALA A 56 -9.28 17.41 -12.90
N LEU A 57 -8.45 16.41 -13.22
CA LEU A 57 -7.95 15.44 -12.25
C LEU A 57 -7.10 16.12 -11.16
N LEU A 58 -6.17 17.00 -11.53
CA LEU A 58 -5.32 17.74 -10.58
C LEU A 58 -6.15 18.50 -9.55
N THR A 59 -7.25 19.14 -9.96
CA THR A 59 -8.15 19.85 -9.01
C THR A 59 -8.83 18.93 -8.00
N ARG A 60 -8.81 17.61 -8.21
CA ARG A 60 -9.37 16.60 -7.31
C ARG A 60 -8.35 16.00 -6.36
N VAL A 61 -7.07 16.32 -6.52
CA VAL A 61 -5.99 15.78 -5.68
C VAL A 61 -5.66 16.78 -4.58
N VAL A 62 -5.69 16.30 -3.34
CA VAL A 62 -5.18 17.02 -2.17
C VAL A 62 -3.90 16.34 -1.74
N VAL A 63 -2.85 17.12 -1.54
CA VAL A 63 -1.54 16.61 -1.10
C VAL A 63 -1.50 16.63 0.42
N ARG A 64 -1.18 15.50 1.04
CA ARG A 64 -1.09 15.39 2.51
C ARG A 64 0.08 16.21 3.06
N ASN A 65 1.23 16.11 2.42
CA ASN A 65 2.46 16.79 2.83
C ASN A 65 3.13 17.48 1.64
N TYR A 66 2.91 18.79 1.51
CA TYR A 66 3.52 19.59 0.45
C TYR A 66 5.05 19.63 0.51
N ARG A 67 5.65 19.51 1.71
CA ARG A 67 7.12 19.47 1.83
C ARG A 67 7.69 18.23 1.16
N SER A 68 7.05 17.06 1.36
CA SER A 68 7.45 15.83 0.66
C SER A 68 7.25 15.95 -0.84
N LEU A 69 6.14 16.57 -1.27
CA LEU A 69 5.90 16.80 -2.70
C LEU A 69 6.98 17.68 -3.33
N TRP A 70 7.33 18.81 -2.69
CA TRP A 70 8.37 19.69 -3.20
C TRP A 70 9.73 19.02 -3.23
N ALA A 71 10.05 18.19 -2.23
CA ALA A 71 11.26 17.37 -2.24
C ALA A 71 11.27 16.40 -3.43
N ALA A 72 10.13 15.73 -3.70
CA ALA A 72 9.97 14.87 -4.86
C ALA A 72 10.03 15.67 -6.18
N GLN A 73 9.58 16.92 -6.24
CA GLN A 73 9.73 17.74 -7.46
C GLN A 73 11.19 18.17 -7.68
N ALA A 74 11.92 18.49 -6.62
CA ALA A 74 13.34 18.82 -6.70
C ALA A 74 14.18 17.59 -7.07
N GLN A 75 13.86 16.45 -6.46
CA GLN A 75 14.51 15.16 -6.67
C GLN A 75 13.46 14.06 -6.91
N PRO A 76 12.92 13.95 -8.14
CA PRO A 76 11.93 12.95 -8.55
C PRO A 76 12.37 11.53 -8.22
N PRO A 77 11.50 10.70 -7.61
CA PRO A 77 11.83 9.30 -7.39
C PRO A 77 11.97 8.58 -8.73
N ASP A 78 12.88 7.61 -8.77
CA ASP A 78 13.02 6.70 -9.91
C ASP A 78 11.99 5.55 -9.80
N MET A 79 11.54 5.28 -8.56
CA MET A 79 10.62 4.20 -8.23
C MET A 79 9.52 4.64 -7.25
N LEU A 80 8.29 4.20 -7.52
CA LEU A 80 7.16 4.32 -6.61
C LEU A 80 6.81 2.93 -6.04
N LEU A 81 6.86 2.81 -4.73
CA LEU A 81 6.37 1.63 -4.01
C LEU A 81 4.99 1.92 -3.43
N THR A 82 4.06 0.99 -3.55
CA THR A 82 2.71 1.17 -3.01
C THR A 82 2.07 -0.18 -2.65
N VAL A 83 0.88 -0.12 -2.06
CA VAL A 83 -0.01 -1.28 -1.87
C VAL A 83 -1.31 -1.05 -2.62
N ARG A 84 -2.15 -2.08 -2.78
CA ARG A 84 -3.48 -1.98 -3.42
C ARG A 84 -4.47 -1.20 -2.54
N LEU A 85 -4.22 0.09 -2.42
CA LEU A 85 -4.91 1.00 -1.51
C LEU A 85 -5.62 2.09 -2.31
N GLY A 86 -6.92 2.25 -2.07
CA GLY A 86 -7.72 3.32 -2.67
C GLY A 86 -7.64 3.36 -4.19
N ALA A 87 -7.21 4.50 -4.73
CA ALA A 87 -7.11 4.77 -6.17
C ALA A 87 -5.71 4.51 -6.74
N TRP A 88 -4.94 3.56 -6.16
CA TRP A 88 -3.59 3.21 -6.60
C TRP A 88 -3.38 3.10 -8.13
N PRO A 89 -4.33 2.65 -8.99
CA PRO A 89 -4.10 2.59 -10.43
C PRO A 89 -3.90 3.96 -11.10
N LEU A 90 -4.24 5.05 -10.41
CA LEU A 90 -4.04 6.42 -10.88
C LEU A 90 -2.72 7.04 -10.38
N LEU A 91 -1.92 6.33 -9.58
CA LEU A 91 -0.73 6.87 -8.94
C LEU A 91 0.27 7.42 -9.94
N GLU A 92 0.69 6.63 -10.93
CA GLU A 92 1.68 7.05 -11.93
C GLU A 92 1.25 8.34 -12.63
N ARG A 93 -0.03 8.40 -13.05
CA ARG A 93 -0.60 9.61 -13.67
C ARG A 93 -0.61 10.79 -12.71
N VAL A 94 -1.18 10.64 -11.51
CA VAL A 94 -1.30 11.75 -10.53
C VAL A 94 0.07 12.27 -10.12
N VAL A 95 1.03 11.38 -9.85
CA VAL A 95 2.39 11.76 -9.51
C VAL A 95 3.07 12.43 -10.70
N GLY A 96 2.96 11.86 -11.91
CA GLY A 96 3.49 12.46 -13.13
C GLY A 96 3.00 13.89 -13.37
N LEU A 97 1.71 14.15 -13.14
CA LEU A 97 1.14 15.50 -13.25
C LEU A 97 1.72 16.50 -12.26
N HIS A 98 2.14 16.04 -11.07
CA HIS A 98 2.81 16.89 -10.11
C HIS A 98 4.32 17.03 -10.35
N LEU A 99 4.97 16.05 -10.97
CA LEU A 99 6.42 16.07 -11.24
C LEU A 99 6.78 16.74 -12.58
N GLY A 100 5.83 16.81 -13.52
CA GLY A 100 5.99 17.43 -14.84
C GLY A 100 6.48 16.46 -15.93
N GLU A 101 6.22 16.81 -17.20
CA GLU A 101 6.43 15.95 -18.38
C GLU A 101 7.91 15.71 -18.77
N GLN A 102 8.86 16.43 -18.17
CA GLN A 102 10.27 16.41 -18.62
C GLN A 102 11.06 15.18 -18.16
N ARG A 103 10.45 14.22 -17.47
CA ARG A 103 11.15 13.06 -16.90
C ARG A 103 10.44 11.76 -17.20
N SER A 104 11.23 10.69 -17.32
CA SER A 104 10.70 9.33 -17.41
C SER A 104 9.80 9.05 -16.20
N PRO A 105 8.62 8.43 -16.41
CA PRO A 105 7.74 8.09 -15.32
C PRO A 105 8.42 7.11 -14.36
N ALA A 106 8.29 7.36 -13.07
CA ALA A 106 8.77 6.46 -12.03
C ALA A 106 8.04 5.11 -12.15
N GLN A 107 8.78 4.01 -12.02
CA GLN A 107 8.18 2.67 -12.11
C GLN A 107 7.35 2.38 -10.86
N LEU A 108 6.09 1.99 -11.04
CA LEU A 108 5.21 1.61 -9.93
C LEU A 108 5.32 0.12 -9.60
N HIS A 109 5.61 -0.19 -8.33
CA HIS A 109 5.59 -1.56 -7.81
C HIS A 109 4.59 -1.72 -6.66
N LEU A 110 3.79 -2.78 -6.73
CA LEU A 110 2.84 -3.16 -5.69
C LEU A 110 3.48 -4.17 -4.73
N LEU A 111 3.67 -3.77 -3.47
CA LEU A 111 4.22 -4.62 -2.41
C LEU A 111 3.31 -5.82 -2.11
N ASP A 112 2.00 -5.61 -2.18
CA ASP A 112 0.97 -6.65 -2.00
C ASP A 112 0.49 -7.25 -3.34
N GLY A 113 1.34 -7.15 -4.37
CA GLY A 113 1.23 -7.93 -5.58
C GLY A 113 1.56 -9.41 -5.36
N GLN A 114 1.43 -10.22 -6.42
CA GLN A 114 1.89 -11.60 -6.39
C GLN A 114 3.42 -11.59 -6.24
N PRO A 115 3.99 -12.17 -5.16
CA PRO A 115 5.43 -12.15 -4.95
C PRO A 115 6.13 -12.96 -6.05
N ALA A 116 7.14 -12.36 -6.68
CA ALA A 116 8.08 -13.07 -7.53
C ALA A 116 9.07 -13.87 -6.67
N SER A 117 9.72 -14.88 -7.27
CA SER A 117 10.85 -15.56 -6.64
C SER A 117 12.16 -14.91 -7.10
N PRO A 118 13.07 -14.52 -6.19
CA PRO A 118 13.00 -14.65 -4.73
C PRO A 118 12.03 -13.65 -4.07
N SER A 119 11.30 -14.10 -3.05
CA SER A 119 10.37 -13.25 -2.28
C SER A 119 11.12 -12.43 -1.24
N TRP A 120 10.66 -11.21 -0.98
CA TRP A 120 11.16 -10.37 0.09
C TRP A 120 10.36 -10.59 1.37
N ASP A 121 11.06 -10.78 2.49
CA ASP A 121 10.45 -10.73 3.82
C ASP A 121 10.63 -9.31 4.39
N LEU A 122 9.53 -8.58 4.50
CA LEU A 122 9.46 -7.24 5.08
C LEU A 122 8.80 -7.33 6.46
N PRO A 123 9.44 -6.89 7.55
CA PRO A 123 8.79 -6.81 8.85
C PRO A 123 7.61 -5.83 8.78
N LEU A 124 6.38 -6.35 8.87
CA LEU A 124 5.14 -5.59 8.90
C LEU A 124 4.25 -6.13 10.02
N PHE A 125 3.69 -5.24 10.82
CA PHE A 125 2.78 -5.54 11.93
C PHE A 125 3.37 -6.62 12.86
N ARG A 126 4.64 -6.46 13.21
CA ARG A 126 5.43 -7.34 14.09
C ARG A 126 5.71 -8.75 13.55
N ALA A 127 5.46 -9.02 12.27
CA ALA A 127 5.74 -10.31 11.64
C ALA A 127 6.39 -10.16 10.25
N PRO A 128 7.17 -11.14 9.79
CA PRO A 128 7.70 -11.12 8.42
C PRO A 128 6.56 -11.32 7.43
N ALA A 129 6.33 -10.32 6.57
CA ALA A 129 5.37 -10.35 5.48
C ALA A 129 6.09 -10.61 4.16
N ARG A 130 5.58 -11.54 3.35
CA ARG A 130 6.06 -11.79 2.00
C ARG A 130 5.52 -10.72 1.06
N VAL A 131 6.42 -9.88 0.57
CA VAL A 131 6.09 -8.77 -0.33
C VAL A 131 6.71 -8.97 -1.71
N SER A 132 6.07 -8.38 -2.70
CA SER A 132 6.58 -8.28 -4.06
C SER A 132 7.46 -7.04 -4.20
N LEU A 133 8.77 -7.26 -4.27
CA LEU A 133 9.75 -6.22 -4.54
C LEU A 133 10.69 -6.67 -5.67
N PRO A 134 11.20 -5.74 -6.49
CA PRO A 134 12.29 -6.03 -7.41
C PRO A 134 13.51 -6.63 -6.67
N PRO A 135 14.35 -7.41 -7.37
CA PRO A 135 15.64 -7.85 -6.84
C PRO A 135 16.49 -6.65 -6.37
N VAL A 136 17.33 -6.86 -5.34
CA VAL A 136 18.17 -5.81 -4.74
C VAL A 136 19.02 -5.09 -5.80
N GLU A 137 19.51 -5.83 -6.80
CA GLU A 137 20.34 -5.33 -7.88
C GLU A 137 19.61 -4.32 -8.78
N GLN A 138 18.28 -4.45 -8.90
CA GLN A 138 17.44 -3.50 -9.64
C GLN A 138 17.05 -2.29 -8.79
N LEU A 139 17.08 -2.43 -7.46
CA LEU A 139 16.79 -1.36 -6.53
C LEU A 139 18.03 -0.50 -6.21
N ALA A 140 19.23 -1.06 -6.39
CA ALA A 140 20.49 -0.37 -6.11
C ALA A 140 20.62 0.93 -6.93
N GLY A 141 20.99 2.00 -6.26
CA GLY A 141 21.11 3.36 -6.80
C GLY A 141 19.79 4.05 -7.14
N GLN A 142 18.64 3.39 -6.95
CA GLN A 142 17.33 3.96 -7.27
C GLN A 142 16.75 4.74 -6.10
N ARG A 143 16.24 5.94 -6.36
CA ARG A 143 15.51 6.71 -5.35
C ARG A 143 14.07 6.22 -5.29
N ALA A 144 13.75 5.52 -4.21
CA ALA A 144 12.42 4.98 -3.99
C ALA A 144 11.57 5.93 -3.11
N CYS A 145 10.29 6.03 -3.44
CA CYS A 145 9.30 6.72 -2.64
C CYS A 145 8.10 5.80 -2.41
N PHE A 146 7.64 5.69 -1.17
CA PHE A 146 6.37 5.04 -0.88
C PHE A 146 5.22 6.03 -1.14
N ALA A 147 4.31 5.67 -2.04
CA ALA A 147 3.24 6.53 -2.49
C ALA A 147 1.87 5.96 -2.09
N THR A 148 0.97 6.83 -1.63
CA THR A 148 -0.43 6.47 -1.38
C THR A 148 -1.36 7.40 -2.12
N LEU A 149 -2.44 6.84 -2.66
CA LEU A 149 -3.50 7.61 -3.31
C LEU A 149 -4.84 7.05 -2.87
N VAL A 150 -5.47 7.71 -1.91
CA VAL A 150 -6.70 7.22 -1.27
C VAL A 150 -7.87 8.14 -1.52
N PHE A 151 -9.08 7.59 -1.50
CA PHE A 151 -10.27 8.42 -1.60
C PHE A 151 -10.51 9.15 -0.29
N ARG A 152 -10.83 10.44 -0.41
CA ARG A 152 -11.40 11.21 0.68
C ARG A 152 -12.90 10.93 0.80
N PRO A 153 -13.54 11.25 1.94
CA PRO A 153 -14.99 11.13 2.10
C PRO A 153 -15.75 11.73 0.91
N GLY A 154 -16.73 10.97 0.39
CA GLY A 154 -17.51 11.35 -0.79
C GLY A 154 -16.97 10.83 -2.12
N TRP A 155 -15.80 10.18 -2.18
CA TRP A 155 -15.29 9.46 -3.37
C TRP A 155 -15.05 10.33 -4.62
N ARG A 156 -14.96 11.66 -4.45
CA ARG A 156 -14.82 12.64 -5.55
C ARG A 156 -13.45 13.31 -5.61
N THR A 157 -12.69 13.18 -4.52
CA THR A 157 -11.36 13.74 -4.36
C THR A 157 -10.43 12.68 -3.78
N LEU A 158 -9.15 12.87 -4.05
CA LEU A 158 -8.06 11.98 -3.68
C LEU A 158 -7.17 12.68 -2.67
N LEU A 159 -6.56 11.90 -1.78
CA LEU A 159 -5.46 12.31 -0.94
C LEU A 159 -4.21 11.61 -1.46
N LEU A 160 -3.23 12.40 -1.92
CA LEU A 160 -1.90 11.94 -2.30
C LEU A 160 -0.95 12.11 -1.11
N ASP A 161 -0.21 11.06 -0.78
CA ASP A 161 0.92 11.15 0.14
C ASP A 161 2.15 10.51 -0.50
N LEU A 162 3.30 11.15 -0.28
CA LEU A 162 4.60 10.72 -0.79
C LEU A 162 5.56 10.68 0.39
N THR A 163 6.13 9.52 0.64
CA THR A 163 7.10 9.28 1.71
C THR A 163 8.41 8.82 1.09
N PRO A 164 9.42 9.69 0.97
CA PRO A 164 10.75 9.27 0.53
C PRO A 164 11.29 8.16 1.43
N LEU A 165 11.90 7.14 0.83
CA LEU A 165 12.53 6.06 1.59
C LEU A 165 13.97 6.43 1.92
N ALA A 166 14.46 5.95 3.07
CA ALA A 166 15.78 6.27 3.57
C ALA A 166 16.80 5.25 3.07
N GLY A 167 17.97 5.74 2.66
CA GLY A 167 19.12 4.93 2.27
C GLY A 167 18.96 4.21 0.93
N ASP A 168 20.03 3.53 0.52
CA ASP A 168 20.04 2.63 -0.62
C ASP A 168 19.75 1.18 -0.17
N PRO A 169 18.89 0.41 -0.85
CA PRO A 169 18.58 -0.95 -0.42
C PRO A 169 19.75 -1.95 -0.51
N ALA A 170 20.77 -1.67 -1.33
CA ALA A 170 21.97 -2.49 -1.45
C ALA A 170 23.05 -2.11 -0.42
N GLU A 171 23.19 -0.82 -0.08
CA GLU A 171 24.22 -0.33 0.86
C GLU A 171 23.69 -0.16 2.30
N GLU A 172 22.43 0.26 2.45
CA GLU A 172 21.77 0.65 3.70
C GLU A 172 20.45 -0.12 3.90
N ARG A 173 20.52 -1.45 3.72
CA ARG A 173 19.35 -2.33 3.75
C ARG A 173 18.46 -2.17 4.99
N GLU A 174 19.05 -2.11 6.18
CA GLU A 174 18.30 -2.01 7.44
C GLU A 174 17.49 -0.70 7.55
N PRO A 175 18.09 0.50 7.40
CA PRO A 175 17.35 1.76 7.30
C PRO A 175 16.27 1.75 6.22
N TRP A 176 16.58 1.21 5.04
CA TRP A 176 15.65 1.17 3.93
C TRP A 176 14.42 0.32 4.24
N VAL A 177 14.63 -0.92 4.72
CA VAL A 177 13.57 -1.85 5.14
C VAL A 177 12.72 -1.23 6.27
N ALA A 178 13.34 -0.61 7.26
CA ALA A 178 12.62 0.05 8.35
C ALA A 178 11.75 1.22 7.87
N SER A 179 12.28 2.04 6.96
CA SER A 179 11.54 3.17 6.37
C SER A 179 10.36 2.70 5.52
N LEU A 180 10.55 1.66 4.70
CA LEU A 180 9.50 1.05 3.88
C LEU A 180 8.41 0.42 4.75
N GLY A 181 8.79 -0.39 5.74
CA GLY A 181 7.86 -1.03 6.66
C GLY A 181 7.01 -0.01 7.41
N THR A 182 7.64 1.05 7.94
CA THR A 182 6.96 2.14 8.63
C THR A 182 5.96 2.85 7.73
N ALA A 183 6.35 3.18 6.50
CA ALA A 183 5.48 3.88 5.55
C ALA A 183 4.28 3.00 5.14
N ALA A 184 4.52 1.72 4.85
CA ALA A 184 3.48 0.76 4.48
C ALA A 184 2.49 0.52 5.62
N GLU A 185 2.97 0.28 6.84
CA GLU A 185 2.11 0.12 8.02
C GLU A 185 1.26 1.38 8.28
N ALA A 186 1.88 2.56 8.24
CA ALA A 186 1.17 3.82 8.48
C ALA A 186 0.04 4.03 7.45
N ALA A 187 0.30 3.72 6.18
CA ALA A 187 -0.70 3.80 5.12
C ALA A 187 -1.85 2.81 5.31
N ILE A 188 -1.52 1.54 5.58
CA ILE A 188 -2.52 0.48 5.78
C ILE A 188 -3.37 0.78 7.03
N ARG A 189 -2.77 1.19 8.15
CA ARG A 189 -3.52 1.58 9.37
C ARG A 189 -4.39 2.82 9.14
N GLY A 190 -3.88 3.80 8.39
CA GLY A 190 -4.59 5.04 8.13
C GLY A 190 -5.84 4.87 7.26
N PHE A 191 -5.84 3.88 6.37
CA PHE A 191 -6.88 3.70 5.34
C PHE A 191 -7.27 2.23 5.14
N THR A 192 -7.38 1.48 6.24
CA THR A 192 -7.59 0.01 6.21
C THR A 192 -8.83 -0.40 5.43
N ASP A 193 -9.89 0.41 5.46
CA ASP A 193 -11.15 0.16 4.76
C ASP A 193 -11.08 0.33 3.23
N GLN A 194 -9.95 0.82 2.71
CA GLN A 194 -9.65 0.98 1.29
C GLN A 194 -8.52 0.06 0.80
N TRP A 195 -8.00 -0.82 1.66
CA TRP A 195 -6.91 -1.73 1.31
C TRP A 195 -7.45 -3.07 0.78
N LEU A 196 -7.43 -3.27 -0.54
CA LEU A 196 -7.78 -4.55 -1.15
C LEU A 196 -6.52 -5.40 -1.36
N CYS A 197 -6.00 -5.94 -0.26
CA CYS A 197 -4.95 -6.94 -0.34
C CYS A 197 -5.53 -8.24 -0.93
N ALA A 198 -5.11 -8.60 -2.15
CA ALA A 198 -5.67 -9.74 -2.87
C ALA A 198 -4.95 -11.06 -2.61
N HIS A 199 -3.83 -11.02 -1.89
CA HIS A 199 -2.98 -12.17 -1.59
C HIS A 199 -2.66 -12.20 -0.10
N ALA A 200 -2.41 -13.38 0.46
CA ALA A 200 -1.99 -13.49 1.84
C ALA A 200 -0.52 -13.02 1.95
N LEU A 201 -0.28 -11.99 2.76
CA LEU A 201 1.09 -11.52 3.03
C LEU A 201 1.81 -12.39 4.06
N TRP A 202 1.03 -13.11 4.88
CA TRP A 202 1.54 -14.04 5.88
C TRP A 202 1.01 -15.45 5.62
N GLU A 203 1.74 -16.47 6.07
CA GLU A 203 1.37 -17.88 5.87
C GLU A 203 0.23 -18.34 6.78
N ALA A 204 0.07 -17.70 7.94
CA ALA A 204 -0.93 -18.03 8.95
C ALA A 204 -1.53 -16.75 9.53
N PRO A 205 -2.72 -16.80 10.16
CA PRO A 205 -3.28 -15.69 10.93
C PRO A 205 -2.42 -15.26 12.12
N ALA A 206 -2.59 -14.01 12.55
CA ALA A 206 -1.85 -13.40 13.66
C ALA A 206 -1.96 -14.21 14.96
N GLU A 207 -3.13 -14.77 15.28
CA GLU A 207 -3.35 -15.56 16.49
C GLU A 207 -2.55 -16.88 16.55
N ARG A 208 -1.92 -17.29 15.45
CA ARG A 208 -1.04 -18.47 15.37
C ARG A 208 0.44 -18.12 15.30
N ALA A 209 0.77 -16.87 14.95
CA ALA A 209 2.14 -16.45 14.65
C ALA A 209 2.70 -15.46 15.68
N LEU A 210 1.86 -14.60 16.25
CA LEU A 210 2.27 -13.57 17.20
C LEU A 210 2.30 -14.12 18.64
N PRO A 211 3.39 -13.89 19.40
CA PRO A 211 3.55 -14.43 20.76
C PRO A 211 2.45 -14.02 21.75
N GLU A 212 1.91 -12.81 21.62
CA GLU A 212 0.89 -12.27 22.53
C GLU A 212 -0.40 -13.09 22.58
N PHE A 213 -0.80 -13.74 21.48
CA PHE A 213 -1.98 -14.61 21.46
C PHE A 213 -1.75 -16.00 22.04
N VAL A 214 -0.48 -16.40 22.14
CA VAL A 214 -0.09 -17.69 22.74
C VAL A 214 -0.02 -17.56 24.25
N ALA A 215 0.43 -16.41 24.76
CA ALA A 215 0.51 -16.13 26.20
C ALA A 215 -0.87 -16.08 26.88
N ASP A 216 -1.88 -15.50 26.23
CA ASP A 216 -3.26 -15.37 26.77
C ASP A 216 -4.06 -16.69 26.86
N ARG A 217 -3.46 -17.82 26.48
CA ARG A 217 -4.07 -19.16 26.58
C ARG A 217 -3.45 -20.05 27.67
N SER A 218 -2.58 -19.49 28.51
CA SER A 218 -1.87 -20.20 29.59
C SER A 218 -2.50 -19.93 30.95
#